data_AF-A0A3E1D0U8-F1
#
_entry.id   AF-A0A3E1D0U8-F1
#
_cell.length_a   1.000
_cell.length_b   1.000
_cell.length_c   1.000
_cell.angle_alpha   90.00
_cell.angle_beta   90.00
_cell.angle_gamma   90.00
#
_symmetry.space_group_name_H-M   'P 1'
#
loop_
_entity.id
_entity.type
_entity.pdbx_description
1 polymer ?
#
loop_
_entity_poly.entity_id
_entity_poly.type
_entity_poly.pdbx_seq_one_letter_code
_entity_poly.pdbx_strand_id
1 'polypeptide(L)'
;MSKRFRNWAETWIEDNILHGGNPDIENYDARARRLMDEMYAAAAAANFSDFETAEERKHLAPLVLAKVSDDTDFDYDTFTLKYLLAAEFEDGD
;
A
#
# COMPACT_ATOMS: atom_id res chain seq x y z
N MET A 1 2.15 4.06 -21.67
CA MET A 1 2.23 4.23 -20.20
C MET A 1 1.68 5.60 -19.82
N SER A 2 0.55 5.63 -19.12
CA SER A 2 -0.09 6.88 -18.66
C SER A 2 0.53 7.30 -17.33
N LYS A 3 1.34 8.37 -17.32
CA LYS A 3 1.96 8.89 -16.08
C LYS A 3 0.92 9.21 -15.00
N ARG A 4 -0.27 9.63 -15.40
CA ARG A 4 -1.38 9.95 -14.49
C ARG A 4 -1.89 8.70 -13.76
N PHE A 5 -2.10 7.60 -14.48
CA PHE A 5 -2.56 6.36 -13.87
C PHE A 5 -1.52 5.78 -12.92
N ARG A 6 -0.24 5.83 -13.29
CA ARG A 6 0.85 5.36 -12.43
C ARG A 6 0.90 6.10 -11.10
N ASN A 7 0.94 7.43 -11.15
CA ASN A 7 0.98 8.24 -9.92
C ASN A 7 -0.26 7.96 -9.05
N TRP A 8 -1.43 7.82 -9.68
CA TRP A 8 -2.65 7.48 -8.95
C TRP A 8 -2.59 6.09 -8.32
N ALA A 9 -2.07 5.08 -9.03
CA ALA A 9 -1.97 3.72 -8.55
C ALA A 9 -0.93 3.59 -7.41
N GLU A 10 0.19 4.31 -7.50
CA GLU A 10 1.19 4.38 -6.42
C GLU A 10 0.57 4.96 -5.14
N THR A 11 -0.14 6.08 -5.22
CA THR A 11 -0.86 6.65 -4.08
C THR A 11 -1.92 5.69 -3.53
N TRP A 12 -2.68 5.03 -4.41
CA TRP A 12 -3.69 4.06 -3.97
C TRP A 12 -3.05 2.88 -3.21
N ILE A 13 -1.91 2.37 -3.70
CA ILE A 13 -1.15 1.29 -3.05
C ILE A 13 -0.68 1.72 -1.66
N GLU A 14 -0.15 2.93 -1.51
CA GLU A 14 0.29 3.45 -0.22
C GLU A 14 -0.86 3.65 0.77
N ASP A 15 -2.00 4.17 0.31
CA ASP A 15 -3.15 4.47 1.16
C ASP A 15 -3.96 3.22 1.56
N ASN A 16 -3.99 2.19 0.72
CA ASN A 16 -4.88 1.03 0.89
C ASN A 16 -4.16 -0.27 1.30
N ILE A 17 -2.84 -0.37 1.07
CA ILE A 17 -2.07 -1.55 1.46
C ILE A 17 -1.28 -1.26 2.73
N LEU A 18 -1.92 -1.53 3.86
CA LEU A 18 -1.26 -1.49 5.17
C LEU A 18 -0.18 -2.59 5.27
N HIS A 19 0.97 -2.19 5.80
CA HIS A 19 2.08 -3.06 6.21
C HIS A 19 1.62 -4.06 7.28
N GLY A 20 2.26 -5.23 7.37
CA GLY A 20 2.01 -6.18 8.46
C GLY A 20 0.71 -6.99 8.33
N GLY A 21 0.40 -7.50 7.13
CA GLY A 21 -0.73 -8.41 6.97
C GLY A 21 -0.41 -9.79 7.55
N ASN A 22 -1.30 -10.35 8.38
CA ASN A 22 -1.11 -11.68 8.95
C ASN A 22 -1.30 -12.80 7.90
N PRO A 23 -0.22 -13.50 7.48
CA PRO A 23 -0.31 -14.56 6.48
C PRO A 23 -1.07 -15.80 6.95
N ASP A 24 -1.32 -15.95 8.26
CA ASP A 24 -2.10 -17.05 8.82
C ASP A 24 -3.60 -16.96 8.48
N ILE A 25 -4.07 -15.78 8.04
CA ILE A 25 -5.48 -15.51 7.70
C ILE A 25 -5.70 -15.56 6.17
N GLU A 26 -4.79 -14.97 5.40
CA GLU A 26 -4.88 -14.90 3.94
C GLU A 26 -3.47 -14.96 3.34
N ASN A 27 -3.23 -15.87 2.40
CA ASN A 27 -1.96 -15.94 1.67
C ASN A 27 -1.74 -14.63 0.90
N TYR A 28 -0.51 -14.13 0.87
CA TYR A 28 -0.11 -12.90 0.17
C TYR A 28 -0.59 -12.85 -1.29
N ASP A 29 -0.56 -13.98 -2.00
CA ASP A 29 -1.09 -14.08 -3.37
C ASP A 29 -2.60 -13.81 -3.46
N ALA A 30 -3.38 -14.34 -2.51
CA ALA A 30 -4.83 -14.14 -2.47
C ALA A 30 -5.16 -12.68 -2.13
N ARG A 31 -4.46 -12.13 -1.12
CA ARG A 31 -4.59 -10.72 -0.72
C ARG A 31 -4.21 -9.77 -1.86
N ALA A 32 -3.11 -10.03 -2.57
CA ALA A 32 -2.67 -9.23 -3.70
C ALA A 32 -3.68 -9.25 -4.86
N ARG A 33 -4.29 -10.39 -5.16
CA ARG A 33 -5.36 -10.48 -6.19
C ARG A 33 -6.57 -9.65 -5.82
N ARG A 34 -7.05 -9.77 -4.57
CA ARG A 34 -8.19 -8.99 -4.08
C ARG A 34 -7.93 -7.49 -4.15
N LEU A 35 -6.76 -7.05 -3.67
CA LEU A 35 -6.35 -5.64 -3.71
C LEU A 35 -6.20 -5.12 -5.14
N MET A 36 -5.68 -5.95 -6.07
CA MET A 36 -5.64 -5.59 -7.48
C MET A 36 -7.04 -5.36 -8.05
N ASP A 37 -8.00 -6.23 -7.75
CA ASP A 37 -9.38 -6.07 -8.24
C ASP A 37 -10.06 -4.82 -7.63
N GLU A 38 -9.84 -4.55 -6.34
CA GLU A 38 -10.30 -3.32 -5.65
C GLU A 38 -9.70 -2.06 -6.29
N MET A 39 -8.40 -2.07 -6.58
CA MET A 39 -7.71 -0.95 -7.24
C MET A 39 -8.29 -0.67 -8.63
N TYR A 40 -8.61 -1.71 -9.43
CA TYR A 40 -9.22 -1.48 -10.75
C TYR A 40 -10.65 -0.98 -10.67
N ALA A 41 -11.44 -1.43 -9.69
CA ALA A 41 -12.76 -0.87 -9.44
C ALA A 41 -12.66 0.62 -9.06
N ALA A 42 -11.69 0.99 -8.22
CA ALA A 42 -11.43 2.38 -7.87
C ALA A 42 -10.91 3.20 -9.08
N ALA A 43 -10.12 2.60 -9.95
CA ALA A 43 -9.64 3.26 -11.17
C ALA A 43 -10.78 3.57 -12.14
N ALA A 44 -11.73 2.64 -12.31
CA ALA A 44 -12.93 2.87 -13.10
C ALA A 44 -13.79 4.01 -12.50
N ALA A 45 -13.94 4.05 -11.18
CA ALA A 45 -14.62 5.15 -10.48
C ALA A 45 -13.90 6.51 -10.65
N ALA A 46 -12.57 6.49 -10.81
CA ALA A 46 -11.74 7.67 -11.08
C ALA A 46 -11.69 8.07 -12.57
N ASN A 47 -12.52 7.47 -13.43
CA ASN A 47 -12.59 7.69 -14.88
C ASN A 47 -11.30 7.33 -15.65
N PHE A 48 -10.54 6.33 -15.20
CA PHE A 48 -9.50 5.74 -16.03
C PHE A 48 -10.11 4.74 -17.01
N SER A 49 -9.61 4.73 -18.25
CA SER A 49 -10.08 3.79 -19.27
C SER A 49 -9.45 2.41 -19.12
N ASP A 50 -10.18 1.35 -19.49
CA ASP A 50 -9.65 -0.02 -19.49
C ASP A 50 -8.38 -0.18 -20.34
N PHE A 51 -8.24 0.64 -21.39
CA PHE A 51 -7.05 0.65 -22.24
C PHE A 51 -5.82 1.18 -21.51
N GLU A 52 -5.99 2.22 -20.68
CA GLU A 52 -4.88 2.76 -19.87
C GLU A 52 -4.48 1.81 -18.74
N THR A 53 -5.43 1.05 -18.20
CA THR A 53 -5.20 0.16 -17.05
C THR A 53 -4.70 -1.23 -17.45
N ALA A 54 -5.05 -1.73 -18.64
CA ALA A 54 -4.71 -3.07 -19.11
C ALA A 54 -3.19 -3.30 -19.26
N GLU A 55 -2.48 -2.35 -19.86
CA GLU A 55 -1.02 -2.44 -20.03
C GLU A 55 -0.30 -2.34 -18.67
N GLU A 56 -0.82 -1.50 -17.78
CA GLU A 56 -0.23 -1.27 -16.46
C GLU A 56 -0.53 -2.41 -15.49
N ARG A 57 -1.49 -3.30 -15.78
CA ARG A 57 -1.80 -4.47 -14.95
C ARG A 57 -0.65 -5.43 -14.76
N LYS A 58 0.17 -5.61 -15.79
CA LYS A 58 1.38 -6.44 -15.70
C LYS A 58 2.47 -5.77 -14.86
N HIS A 59 2.48 -4.44 -14.80
CA HIS A 59 3.45 -3.66 -14.05
C HIS A 59 3.05 -3.48 -12.58
N LEU A 60 1.76 -3.36 -12.28
CA LEU A 60 1.25 -3.18 -10.92
C LEU A 60 1.19 -4.48 -10.11
N ALA A 61 0.96 -5.62 -10.76
CA ALA A 61 0.93 -6.92 -10.08
C ALA A 61 2.15 -7.19 -9.18
N PRO A 62 3.41 -7.05 -9.65
CA PRO A 62 4.57 -7.26 -8.78
C PRO A 62 4.72 -6.19 -7.69
N LEU A 63 4.24 -4.96 -7.91
CA LEU A 63 4.31 -3.88 -6.91
C LEU A 63 3.33 -4.10 -5.76
N VAL A 64 2.09 -4.49 -6.08
CA VAL A 64 1.07 -4.86 -5.08
C VAL A 64 1.54 -6.07 -4.29
N LEU A 65 2.06 -7.10 -4.95
CA LEU A 65 2.59 -8.28 -4.26
C LEU A 65 3.74 -7.90 -3.32
N ALA A 66 4.72 -7.12 -3.79
CA ALA A 66 5.85 -6.68 -2.98
C ALA A 66 5.41 -5.91 -1.74
N LYS A 67 4.43 -5.00 -1.86
CA LYS A 67 3.88 -4.23 -0.74
C LYS A 67 3.05 -5.10 0.22
N VAL A 68 2.32 -6.09 -0.29
CA VAL A 68 1.53 -7.04 0.52
C VAL A 68 2.43 -8.01 1.29
N SER A 69 3.52 -8.45 0.66
CA SER A 69 4.55 -9.32 1.26
C SER A 69 5.57 -8.55 2.09
N ASP A 70 5.49 -7.22 2.11
CA ASP A 70 6.34 -6.38 2.96
C ASP A 70 5.91 -6.58 4.41
N ASP A 71 6.58 -7.53 5.06
CA ASP A 71 6.42 -7.88 6.47
C ASP A 71 7.27 -6.98 7.37
N THR A 72 7.91 -5.94 6.81
CA THR A 72 8.55 -4.90 7.59
C THR A 72 7.44 -4.19 8.37
N ASP A 73 7.16 -4.71 9.56
CA ASP A 73 6.27 -4.10 10.53
C ASP A 73 6.78 -2.69 10.73
N PHE A 74 5.94 -1.70 10.44
CA PHE A 74 6.14 -0.41 11.04
C PHE A 74 5.95 -0.63 12.53
N ASP A 75 7.08 -0.76 13.24
CA ASP A 75 7.10 -1.02 14.67
C ASP A 75 6.54 0.22 15.38
N TYR A 76 5.22 0.22 15.52
CA TYR A 76 4.44 1.28 16.13
C TYR A 76 4.86 1.48 17.59
N ASP A 77 5.31 0.42 18.26
CA ASP A 77 5.83 0.49 19.62
C ASP A 77 7.16 1.24 19.65
N THR A 78 8.08 0.96 18.71
CA THR A 78 9.33 1.72 18.54
C THR A 78 9.07 3.19 18.18
N PHE A 79 8.10 3.48 17.31
CA PHE A 79 7.71 4.86 16.99
C PHE A 79 7.12 5.58 18.21
N THR A 80 6.22 4.92 18.94
CA THR A 80 5.57 5.46 20.16
C THR A 80 6.60 5.72 21.25
N LEU A 81 7.54 4.80 21.47
CA LEU A 81 8.63 4.96 22.44
C LEU A 81 9.53 6.15 22.11
N LYS A 82 9.90 6.33 20.84
CA LYS A 82 10.71 7.48 20.41
C LYS A 82 9.95 8.80 20.58
N TYR A 83 8.66 8.82 20.28
CA TYR A 83 7.81 9.98 20.47
C TYR A 83 7.66 10.34 21.96
N LEU A 84 7.38 9.36 22.82
CA LEU A 84 7.27 9.56 24.27
C LEU A 84 8.61 10.03 24.87
N LEU A 85 9.72 9.44 24.45
CA LEU A 85 11.05 9.84 24.89
C LEU A 85 11.38 11.28 24.46
N ALA A 86 11.04 11.66 23.23
CA ALA A 86 11.22 13.02 22.74
C ALA A 86 10.36 14.03 23.52
N ALA A 87 9.12 13.67 23.88
CA ALA A 87 8.26 14.48 24.72
C ALA A 87 8.77 14.61 26.17
N GLU A 88 9.39 13.56 26.72
CA GLU A 88 9.97 13.57 28.07
C GLU A 88 11.25 14.44 28.16
N PHE A 89 11.98 14.60 27.04
CA PHE A 89 13.15 15.49 26.97
C PHE A 89 12.82 16.95 26.64
N GLU A 90 11.57 17.28 26.28
CA GLU A 90 11.16 18.65 25.92
C GLU A 90 10.69 19.49 27.13
N ASP A 91 10.41 18.85 28.28
CA ASP A 91 9.91 19.51 29.51
C ASP A 91 11.03 19.79 30.54
N GLY A 92 12.29 19.79 30.08
CA GLY A 92 13.50 19.90 30.89
C GLY A 92 14.33 21.18 30.67
N ASP A 93 13.68 22.34 30.53
CA ASP A 93 14.30 23.68 30.66
C ASP A 93 13.73 24.43 31.89
#